data_AF-A0A353E8F8-F1
#
_entry.id   AF-A0A353E8F8-F1
#
_cell.length_a   1.000
_cell.length_b   1.000
_cell.length_c   1.000
_cell.angle_alpha   90.00
_cell.angle_beta   90.00
_cell.angle_gamma   90.00
#
_symmetry.space_group_name_H-M   'P 1'
#
loop_
_entity.id
_entity.type
_entity.pdbx_description
1 polymer ?
#
loop_
_entity_poly.entity_id
_entity_poly.type
_entity_poly.pdbx_seq_one_letter_code
_entity_poly.pdbx_strand_id
1 'polypeptide(L)'
;MPFRGELYLPPDFEPKTTERGRFRKGNVPFNKGKKWSDYMSKRSQKRAAKGWENLEKFRPAHPDNAGRKKKPIIAVMDDGSWCYFSHTTPAAKWCGGCRENINRCCKMNFARHVNSRNGKVNTDHRYMGIRFYFEADDIWTEKIKKE
;
A
#
# COMPACT_ATOMS: atom_id res chain seq x y z
N MET A 1 -62.09 -29.49 -7.44
CA MET A 1 -61.35 -28.76 -8.52
C MET A 1 -61.17 -27.30 -8.09
N PRO A 2 -60.23 -26.54 -8.69
CA PRO A 2 -58.90 -26.10 -8.23
C PRO A 2 -58.95 -24.85 -7.28
N PHE A 3 -57.95 -24.45 -6.49
CA PHE A 3 -56.57 -24.13 -6.85
C PHE A 3 -55.55 -24.72 -5.87
N ARG A 4 -54.71 -25.60 -6.42
CA ARG A 4 -53.37 -25.91 -5.93
C ARG A 4 -52.43 -24.86 -6.53
N GLY A 5 -51.54 -24.26 -5.75
CA GLY A 5 -50.26 -23.78 -6.30
C GLY A 5 -49.91 -22.30 -6.20
N GLU A 6 -50.20 -21.59 -5.10
CA GLU A 6 -49.51 -20.30 -4.84
C GLU A 6 -48.75 -20.34 -3.51
N LEU A 7 -47.44 -20.13 -3.58
CA LEU A 7 -46.55 -19.99 -2.43
C LEU A 7 -46.78 -18.61 -1.82
N TYR A 8 -47.48 -18.55 -0.68
CA TYR A 8 -47.65 -17.32 0.09
C TYR A 8 -46.31 -16.96 0.78
N LEU A 9 -45.68 -15.88 0.36
CA LEU A 9 -44.52 -15.28 1.04
C LEU A 9 -45.04 -14.10 1.89
N PRO A 10 -44.83 -14.10 3.22
CA PRO A 10 -45.27 -13.00 4.07
C PRO A 10 -44.60 -11.67 3.66
N PRO A 11 -45.31 -10.53 3.78
CA PRO A 11 -44.81 -9.20 3.40
C PRO A 11 -43.72 -8.65 4.32
N ASP A 12 -43.41 -9.35 5.41
CA ASP A 12 -42.42 -8.91 6.39
C ASP A 12 -41.01 -9.13 5.85
N PHE A 13 -40.52 -8.09 5.21
CA PHE A 13 -39.13 -7.95 4.85
C PHE A 13 -38.30 -7.87 6.15
N GLU A 14 -37.80 -9.00 6.64
CA GLU A 14 -36.82 -9.00 7.72
C GLU A 14 -35.58 -8.21 7.26
N PRO A 15 -35.25 -7.07 7.87
CA PRO A 15 -34.11 -6.27 7.45
C PRO A 15 -32.83 -6.85 8.08
N LYS A 16 -32.49 -8.11 7.82
CA LYS A 16 -31.22 -8.70 8.23
C LYS A 16 -30.73 -9.70 7.20
N THR A 17 -29.75 -9.28 6.39
CA THR A 17 -28.73 -10.23 5.93
C THR A 17 -27.42 -9.47 5.68
N THR A 18 -26.56 -9.55 6.70
CA THR A 18 -25.14 -9.18 6.69
C THR A 18 -24.30 -10.12 5.82
N GLU A 19 -24.91 -11.14 5.22
CA GLU A 19 -24.25 -12.35 4.70
C GLU A 19 -23.42 -12.15 3.42
N ARG A 20 -23.61 -11.07 2.66
CA ARG A 20 -22.91 -10.91 1.36
C ARG A 20 -22.14 -9.62 1.18
N GLY A 21 -22.01 -8.79 2.22
CA GLY A 21 -21.20 -7.57 2.19
C GLY A 21 -21.57 -6.56 1.09
N ARG A 22 -22.73 -6.72 0.44
CA ARG A 22 -23.21 -5.84 -0.64
C ARG A 22 -24.41 -5.05 -0.14
N PHE A 23 -24.35 -3.72 -0.26
CA PHE A 23 -25.48 -2.85 0.02
C PHE A 23 -26.57 -3.05 -1.05
N ARG A 24 -27.81 -3.29 -0.64
CA ARG A 24 -28.96 -3.32 -1.58
C ARG A 24 -29.13 -1.95 -2.24
N LYS A 25 -29.55 -1.93 -3.51
CA LYS A 25 -29.91 -0.69 -4.23
C LYS A 25 -30.97 0.07 -3.42
N GLY A 26 -30.70 1.33 -3.08
CA GLY A 26 -31.57 2.16 -2.22
C GLY A 26 -31.25 2.12 -0.73
N ASN A 27 -30.24 1.34 -0.29
CA ASN A 27 -29.82 1.37 1.10
C ASN A 27 -29.19 2.73 1.45
N VAL A 28 -29.77 3.41 2.42
CA VAL A 28 -29.23 4.66 2.96
C VAL A 28 -28.23 4.30 4.06
N PRO A 29 -26.94 4.66 3.93
CA PRO A 29 -25.97 4.41 4.98
C PRO A 29 -26.45 5.01 6.32
N PHE A 30 -26.28 4.27 7.42
CA PHE A 30 -26.72 4.69 8.76
C PHE A 30 -26.12 6.03 9.23
N ASN A 31 -25.04 6.45 8.59
CA ASN A 31 -24.28 7.67 8.84
C ASN A 31 -24.54 8.80 7.82
N LYS A 32 -25.44 8.60 6.84
CA LYS A 32 -25.77 9.64 5.85
C LYS A 32 -26.32 10.88 6.57
N GLY A 33 -25.69 12.03 6.37
CA GLY A 33 -26.09 13.32 6.97
C GLY A 33 -25.70 13.53 8.44
N LYS A 34 -25.04 12.56 9.09
CA LYS A 34 -24.58 12.68 10.48
C LYS A 34 -23.14 13.21 10.54
N LYS A 35 -22.80 14.01 11.55
CA LYS A 35 -21.40 14.40 11.79
C LYS A 35 -20.65 13.21 12.38
N TRP A 36 -19.33 13.12 12.18
CA TRP A 36 -18.56 11.99 12.74
C TRP A 36 -18.61 11.92 14.26
N SER A 37 -18.80 13.05 14.94
CA SER A 37 -19.06 13.10 16.38
C SER A 37 -20.24 12.24 16.80
N ASP A 38 -21.23 12.10 15.92
CA ASP A 38 -22.53 11.53 16.25
C ASP A 38 -22.56 10.01 16.05
N TYR A 39 -21.57 9.45 15.36
CA TYR A 39 -21.53 8.02 15.03
C TYR A 39 -20.14 7.36 15.11
N MET A 40 -19.08 8.10 15.42
CA MET A 40 -17.72 7.58 15.59
C MET A 40 -17.08 8.04 16.90
N SER A 41 -16.34 7.16 17.57
CA SER A 41 -15.51 7.55 18.71
C SER A 41 -14.32 8.42 18.27
N LYS A 42 -13.79 9.25 19.19
CA LYS A 42 -12.60 10.09 18.94
C LYS A 42 -11.40 9.30 18.40
N ARG A 43 -11.20 8.05 18.85
CA ARG A 43 -10.14 7.16 18.34
C ARG A 43 -10.35 6.78 16.88
N SER A 44 -11.58 6.39 16.52
CA SER A 44 -11.94 6.05 15.14
C SER A 44 -11.86 7.27 14.23
N GLN A 45 -12.26 8.45 14.72
CA GLN A 45 -12.12 9.72 13.99
C GLN A 45 -10.65 10.03 13.70
N LYS A 46 -9.75 9.91 14.69
CA LYS A 46 -8.30 10.11 14.48
C LYS A 46 -7.72 9.14 13.47
N ARG A 47 -8.14 7.87 13.48
CA ARG A 47 -7.70 6.88 12.49
C ARG A 47 -8.23 7.18 11.09
N ALA A 48 -9.50 7.57 10.97
CA ALA A 48 -10.09 7.96 9.70
C ALA A 48 -9.48 9.25 9.18
N ALA A 49 -9.23 10.25 10.03
CA ALA A 49 -8.54 11.49 9.68
C ALA A 49 -7.08 11.24 9.27
N LYS A 50 -6.33 10.37 9.97
CA LYS A 50 -5.01 9.92 9.53
C LYS A 50 -5.10 9.17 8.19
N GLY A 51 -6.12 8.34 8.03
CA GLY A 51 -6.47 7.69 6.77
C GLY A 51 -6.82 8.69 5.66
N TRP A 52 -7.45 9.82 6.00
CA TRP A 52 -7.84 10.89 5.10
C TRP A 52 -6.66 11.76 4.70
N GLU A 53 -5.82 12.13 5.66
CA GLU A 53 -4.54 12.80 5.43
C GLU A 53 -3.65 11.91 4.56
N ASN A 54 -3.69 10.59 4.79
CA ASN A 54 -3.07 9.61 3.92
C ASN A 54 -3.79 9.49 2.56
N LEU A 55 -5.11 9.56 2.47
CA LEU A 55 -5.84 9.53 1.20
C LEU A 55 -5.64 10.79 0.38
N GLU A 56 -5.50 11.95 1.01
CA GLU A 56 -5.28 13.25 0.38
C GLU A 56 -3.81 13.39 -0.06
N LYS A 57 -2.86 12.86 0.74
CA LYS A 57 -1.45 12.74 0.37
C LYS A 57 -1.16 11.59 -0.61
N PHE A 58 -1.93 10.50 -0.63
CA PHE A 58 -1.64 9.25 -1.34
C PHE A 58 -2.75 8.72 -2.27
N ARG A 59 -3.72 9.56 -2.66
CA ARG A 59 -4.91 9.16 -3.46
C ARG A 59 -4.65 8.37 -4.75
N PRO A 60 -3.51 8.46 -5.47
CA PRO A 60 -3.38 7.69 -6.72
C PRO A 60 -2.66 6.34 -6.60
N ALA A 61 -1.88 6.02 -5.55
CA ALA A 61 -1.30 4.68 -5.40
C ALA A 61 -0.56 4.50 -4.05
N HIS A 62 -0.21 3.25 -3.72
CA HIS A 62 0.72 2.91 -2.63
C HIS A 62 1.95 3.86 -2.67
N PRO A 63 2.50 4.30 -1.52
CA PRO A 63 3.61 5.26 -1.50
C PRO A 63 4.88 4.73 -2.19
N ASP A 64 5.14 3.43 -2.08
CA ASP A 64 6.24 2.76 -2.82
C ASP A 64 5.77 2.35 -4.25
N ASN A 65 4.46 2.13 -4.32
CA ASN A 65 3.55 1.86 -5.42
C ASN A 65 3.40 2.83 -6.61
N ALA A 66 4.35 3.70 -6.96
CA ALA A 66 4.15 4.76 -7.98
C ALA A 66 2.84 5.59 -7.82
N GLY A 67 2.63 6.15 -6.63
CA GLY A 67 1.61 7.18 -6.34
C GLY A 67 2.21 8.59 -6.21
N ARG A 68 1.44 9.55 -5.69
CA ARG A 68 1.83 10.99 -5.54
C ARG A 68 3.03 11.27 -4.61
N LYS A 69 3.63 10.25 -3.97
CA LYS A 69 4.88 10.38 -3.19
C LYS A 69 5.97 9.46 -3.74
N LYS A 70 6.43 9.79 -4.95
CA LYS A 70 7.56 9.13 -5.60
C LYS A 70 8.80 9.27 -4.73
N LYS A 71 9.35 8.15 -4.25
CA LYS A 71 10.66 8.15 -3.62
C LYS A 71 11.72 7.94 -4.70
N PRO A 72 12.70 8.84 -4.83
CA PRO A 72 13.86 8.61 -5.67
C PRO A 72 14.67 7.42 -5.16
N ILE A 73 15.24 6.70 -6.11
CA ILE A 73 15.93 5.43 -5.90
C ILE A 73 17.29 5.51 -6.57
N ILE A 74 18.29 4.98 -5.88
CA ILE A 74 19.63 4.78 -6.42
C ILE A 74 19.81 3.28 -6.68
N ALA A 75 20.22 2.94 -7.89
CA ALA A 75 20.71 1.61 -8.22
C ALA A 75 22.24 1.62 -8.16
N VAL A 76 22.83 0.67 -7.46
CA VAL A 76 24.28 0.49 -7.36
C VAL A 76 24.63 -0.91 -7.87
N MET A 77 25.50 -0.96 -8.87
CA MET A 77 25.97 -2.20 -9.49
C MET A 77 27.14 -2.81 -8.69
N ASP A 78 27.52 -4.04 -9.01
CA ASP A 78 28.66 -4.71 -8.37
C ASP A 78 30.03 -4.09 -8.72
N ASP A 79 30.14 -3.41 -9.86
CA ASP A 79 31.35 -2.68 -10.27
C ASP A 79 31.48 -1.31 -9.56
N GLY A 80 30.50 -0.93 -8.74
CA GLY A 80 30.43 0.35 -8.03
C GLY A 80 29.88 1.51 -8.86
N SER A 81 29.46 1.27 -10.11
CA SER A 81 28.69 2.24 -10.89
C SER A 81 27.29 2.42 -10.32
N TRP A 82 26.71 3.61 -10.46
CA TRP A 82 25.40 3.92 -9.92
C TRP A 82 24.52 4.70 -10.90
N CYS A 83 23.21 4.56 -10.72
CA CYS A 83 22.19 5.22 -11.54
C CYS A 83 21.12 5.82 -10.64
N TYR A 84 20.75 7.08 -10.93
CA TYR A 84 19.65 7.76 -10.29
C TYR A 84 18.33 7.50 -11.02
N PHE A 85 17.28 7.19 -10.26
CA PHE A 85 15.93 7.08 -10.77
C PHE A 85 14.98 7.92 -9.92
N SER A 86 14.12 8.71 -10.57
CA SER A 86 13.11 9.51 -9.87
C SER A 86 12.10 8.67 -9.07
N HIS A 87 11.91 7.39 -9.46
CA HIS A 87 11.06 6.42 -8.75
C HIS A 87 11.29 4.99 -9.26
N THR A 88 10.61 4.05 -8.62
CA THR A 88 10.74 2.60 -8.82
C THR A 88 10.30 2.12 -10.22
N THR A 89 9.41 2.82 -10.92
CA THR A 89 8.89 2.39 -12.23
C THR A 89 9.95 2.51 -13.35
N PRO A 90 10.65 3.65 -13.51
CA PRO A 90 11.81 3.75 -14.41
C PRO A 90 12.87 2.70 -14.13
N ALA A 91 13.21 2.49 -12.86
CA ALA A 91 14.19 1.48 -12.45
C ALA A 91 13.76 0.07 -12.88
N ALA A 92 12.48 -0.29 -12.67
CA ALA A 92 11.92 -1.57 -13.09
C ALA A 92 11.97 -1.77 -14.61
N LYS A 93 11.66 -0.73 -15.39
CA LYS A 93 11.78 -0.78 -16.86
C LYS A 93 13.22 -0.94 -17.32
N TRP A 94 14.15 -0.25 -16.67
CA TRP A 94 15.57 -0.29 -17.00
C TRP A 94 16.19 -1.66 -16.69
N CYS A 95 15.88 -2.27 -15.54
CA CYS A 95 16.41 -3.60 -15.20
C CYS A 95 15.59 -4.78 -15.75
N GLY A 96 14.45 -4.53 -16.42
CA GLY A 96 13.52 -5.59 -16.86
C GLY A 96 12.83 -6.33 -15.71
N GLY A 97 12.79 -5.72 -14.51
CA GLY A 97 12.33 -6.35 -13.28
C GLY A 97 10.94 -5.89 -12.81
N CYS A 98 10.56 -6.41 -11.64
CA CYS A 98 9.30 -6.07 -10.98
C CYS A 98 9.52 -4.97 -9.92
N ARG A 99 8.67 -3.93 -9.96
CA ARG A 99 8.73 -2.78 -9.06
C ARG A 99 8.62 -3.17 -7.58
N GLU A 100 7.76 -4.14 -7.28
CA GLU A 100 7.51 -4.66 -5.94
C GLU A 100 8.78 -5.27 -5.34
N ASN A 101 9.58 -5.96 -6.15
CA ASN A 101 10.86 -6.54 -5.73
C ASN A 101 11.94 -5.47 -5.52
N ILE A 102 11.99 -4.44 -6.37
CA ILE A 102 12.90 -3.30 -6.16
C ILE A 102 12.54 -2.58 -4.86
N ASN A 103 11.26 -2.32 -4.59
CA ASN A 103 10.83 -1.71 -3.34
C ASN A 103 11.14 -2.58 -2.13
N ARG A 104 10.97 -3.90 -2.26
CA ARG A 104 11.40 -4.85 -1.23
C ARG A 104 12.90 -4.75 -1.01
N CYS A 105 13.70 -4.64 -2.06
CA CYS A 105 15.15 -4.45 -1.98
C CYS A 105 15.53 -3.19 -1.22
N CYS A 106 14.94 -2.03 -1.57
CA CYS A 106 15.17 -0.79 -0.84
C CYS A 106 14.77 -0.89 0.64
N LYS A 107 13.64 -1.56 0.95
CA LYS A 107 13.20 -1.77 2.34
C LYS A 107 14.11 -2.72 3.11
N MET A 108 14.62 -3.75 2.46
CA MET A 108 15.55 -4.69 3.08
C MET A 108 16.88 -4.00 3.40
N ASN A 109 17.32 -3.08 2.53
CA ASN A 109 18.55 -2.29 2.67
C ASN A 109 18.41 -1.06 3.56
N PHE A 110 17.21 -0.80 4.09
CA PHE A 110 16.95 0.34 4.94
C PHE A 110 17.72 0.21 6.26
N ALA A 111 18.34 1.29 6.75
CA ALA A 111 19.21 1.26 7.93
C ALA A 111 18.54 0.67 9.19
N ARG A 112 17.21 0.81 9.29
CA ARG A 112 16.42 0.32 10.43
C ARG A 112 15.82 -1.07 10.21
N HIS A 113 16.02 -1.67 9.05
CA HIS A 113 15.45 -2.98 8.75
C HIS A 113 16.29 -4.07 9.39
N VAL A 114 15.76 -4.64 10.48
CA VAL A 114 16.36 -5.76 11.19
C VAL A 114 15.75 -7.06 10.66
N ASN A 115 16.59 -8.00 10.24
CA ASN A 115 16.12 -9.32 9.86
C ASN A 115 15.57 -10.05 11.09
N SER A 116 14.29 -10.40 11.06
CA SER A 116 13.61 -11.07 12.19
C SER A 116 14.23 -12.42 12.58
N ARG A 117 14.94 -13.10 11.67
CA ARG A 117 15.59 -14.39 11.97
C ARG A 117 16.91 -14.24 12.70
N ASN A 118 17.70 -13.23 12.34
CA ASN A 118 19.11 -13.14 12.76
C ASN A 118 19.40 -11.89 13.60
N GLY A 119 18.44 -10.97 13.76
CA GLY A 119 18.62 -9.72 14.50
C GLY A 119 19.60 -8.73 13.87
N LYS A 120 20.16 -9.04 12.68
CA LYS A 120 21.15 -8.22 11.99
C LYS A 120 20.46 -7.29 10.98
N VAL A 121 21.00 -6.09 10.83
CA VAL A 121 20.66 -5.17 9.74
C VAL A 121 21.31 -5.68 8.47
N ASN A 122 20.55 -5.81 7.39
CA ASN A 122 21.08 -6.15 6.08
C ASN A 122 21.15 -4.89 5.23
N THR A 123 22.33 -4.46 4.82
CA THR A 123 22.50 -3.29 3.94
C THR A 123 22.95 -3.68 2.53
N ASP A 124 22.98 -4.98 2.19
CA ASP A 124 23.52 -5.51 0.93
C ASP A 124 22.55 -6.45 0.18
N HIS A 125 21.24 -6.32 0.41
CA HIS A 125 20.25 -7.07 -0.35
C HIS A 125 20.31 -6.67 -1.82
N ARG A 126 20.26 -7.68 -2.69
CA ARG A 126 20.35 -7.56 -4.14
C ARG A 126 19.12 -8.11 -4.80
N TYR A 127 18.72 -7.47 -5.89
CA TYR A 127 17.72 -7.97 -6.81
C TYR A 127 18.31 -7.93 -8.22
N MET A 128 18.35 -9.08 -8.89
CA MET A 128 18.95 -9.23 -10.23
C MET A 128 20.42 -8.77 -10.29
N GLY A 129 21.20 -9.00 -9.21
CA GLY A 129 22.60 -8.57 -9.13
C GLY A 129 22.79 -7.09 -8.80
N ILE A 130 21.71 -6.33 -8.61
CA ILE A 130 21.75 -4.88 -8.41
C ILE A 130 21.27 -4.55 -7.00
N ARG A 131 21.94 -3.61 -6.34
CA ARG A 131 21.52 -3.08 -5.03
C ARG A 131 20.65 -1.85 -5.27
N PHE A 132 19.48 -1.82 -4.66
CA PHE A 132 18.59 -0.67 -4.71
C PHE A 132 18.46 -0.04 -3.33
N TYR A 133 18.51 1.29 -3.28
CA TYR A 133 18.39 2.11 -2.08
C TYR A 133 17.43 3.26 -2.32
N PHE A 134 16.79 3.77 -1.27
CA PHE A 134 16.17 5.08 -1.36
C PHE A 134 17.26 6.16 -1.25
N GLU A 135 17.14 7.22 -2.03
CA GLU A 135 18.11 8.33 -2.01
C GLU A 135 18.31 8.87 -0.59
N ALA A 136 17.20 9.07 0.13
CA ALA A 136 17.16 9.66 1.48
C ALA A 136 17.81 8.82 2.59
N ASP A 137 18.25 7.58 2.29
CA ASP A 137 18.86 6.72 3.30
C ASP A 137 20.38 6.95 3.41
N ASP A 138 21.01 7.59 2.41
CA ASP A 138 22.45 7.88 2.31
C ASP A 138 23.42 6.66 2.40
N ILE A 139 22.94 5.47 2.76
CA ILE A 139 23.72 4.22 2.88
C ILE A 139 24.43 3.85 1.56
N TRP A 140 23.82 4.21 0.43
CA TRP A 140 24.35 3.91 -0.90
C TRP A 140 25.69 4.62 -1.17
N THR A 141 26.00 5.72 -0.47
CA THR A 141 27.25 6.47 -0.62
C THR A 141 28.50 5.68 -0.22
N GLU A 142 28.37 4.69 0.66
CA GLU A 142 29.46 3.80 1.07
C GLU A 142 29.72 2.69 0.05
N LYS A 143 28.79 2.49 -0.89
CA LYS A 143 28.76 1.34 -1.81
C LYS A 143 29.13 1.70 -3.25
N ILE A 144 29.23 2.99 -3.54
CA ILE A 144 29.68 3.51 -4.84
C ILE A 144 31.20 3.57 -4.89
N LYS A 145 31.78 3.44 -6.09
CA LYS A 145 33.18 3.83 -6.28
C LYS A 145 33.30 5.34 -6.07
N LYS A 146 34.17 5.75 -5.16
CA LYS A 146 34.63 7.13 -5.08
C LYS A 146 35.71 7.29 -6.15
N GLU A 147 35.44 8.13 -7.14
CA GLU A 147 36.47 8.62 -8.06
C GLU A 147 37.56 9.38 -7.28
#